data_AF-E6LEM5-F1
#
_entry.id   AF-E6LEM5-F1
#
_cell.length_a   1.000
_cell.length_b   1.000
_cell.length_c   1.000
_cell.angle_alpha   90.00
_cell.angle_beta   90.00
_cell.angle_gamma   90.00
#
_symmetry.space_group_name_H-M   'P 1'
#
loop_
_entity.id
_entity.type
_entity.pdbx_description
1 polymer ?
#
loop_
_entity_poly.entity_id
_entity_poly.type
_entity_poly.pdbx_seq_one_letter_code
_entity_poly.pdbx_strand_id
1 'polypeptide(L)'
;MTREEIKRKVMKLMVNRVYEEFAESEEYEAILLSDIEDKDSVIILGVYDRVWEGLFEERLRSFVKKVKSIDDLMDEIVHLSRDIKSFETQLYMLANRTEDGSLTGEAMNAYAGLVPNTNMEILETIEEVVLCKN
;
A
#
# COMPACT_ATOMS: atom_id res chain seq x y z
N MET A 1 12.48 -3.98 23.02
CA MET A 1 11.73 -4.10 21.76
C MET A 1 12.45 -5.08 20.84
N THR A 2 11.75 -6.04 20.28
CA THR A 2 12.28 -7.00 19.29
C THR A 2 12.39 -6.35 17.90
N ARG A 3 13.12 -7.00 16.99
CA ARG A 3 13.25 -6.53 15.59
C ARG A 3 11.89 -6.42 14.90
N GLU A 4 10.99 -7.36 15.15
CA GLU A 4 9.63 -7.35 14.61
C GLU A 4 8.78 -6.21 15.19
N GLU A 5 8.91 -5.92 16.49
CA GLU A 5 8.23 -4.77 17.10
C GLU A 5 8.71 -3.44 16.52
N ILE A 6 10.01 -3.32 16.21
CA ILE A 6 10.56 -2.15 15.52
C ILE A 6 9.98 -2.04 14.11
N LYS A 7 9.97 -3.14 13.35
CA LYS A 7 9.45 -3.17 11.97
C LYS A 7 7.99 -2.72 11.92
N ARG A 8 7.12 -3.29 12.78
CA ARG A 8 5.71 -2.92 12.87
C ARG A 8 5.52 -1.46 13.27
N LYS A 9 6.30 -0.96 14.25
CA LYS A 9 6.21 0.44 14.68
C LYS A 9 6.60 1.42 13.57
N VAL A 10 7.66 1.11 12.80
CA VAL A 10 8.08 1.92 11.66
C VAL A 10 7.02 1.91 10.56
N MET A 11 6.47 0.73 10.24
CA MET A 11 5.39 0.59 9.26
C MET A 11 4.17 1.43 9.65
N LYS A 12 3.73 1.36 10.90
CA LYS A 12 2.61 2.15 11.40
C LYS A 12 2.87 3.66 11.33
N LEU A 13 4.09 4.10 11.62
CA LEU A 13 4.46 5.52 11.48
C LEU A 13 4.43 5.97 10.01
N MET A 14 4.96 5.15 9.10
CA MET A 14 4.95 5.42 7.66
C MET A 14 3.51 5.52 7.13
N VAL A 15 2.67 4.54 7.44
CA VAL A 15 1.26 4.51 7.03
C VAL A 15 0.49 5.72 7.57
N ASN A 16 0.67 6.06 8.86
CA ASN A 16 0.04 7.24 9.44
C ASN A 16 0.46 8.52 8.72
N ARG A 17 1.75 8.65 8.40
CA ARG A 17 2.26 9.83 7.70
C ARG A 17 1.66 9.95 6.30
N VAL A 18 1.60 8.84 5.56
CA VAL A 18 1.00 8.80 4.22
C VAL A 18 -0.50 9.10 4.27
N TYR A 19 -1.23 8.54 5.25
CA TYR A 19 -2.64 8.86 5.45
C TYR A 19 -2.85 10.35 5.73
N GLU A 20 -2.03 10.96 6.60
CA GLU A 20 -2.14 12.39 6.92
C GLU A 20 -1.91 13.27 5.70
N GLU A 21 -0.89 12.95 4.89
CA GLU A 21 -0.64 13.65 3.63
C GLU A 21 -1.78 13.44 2.62
N PHE A 22 -2.36 12.24 2.55
CA PHE A 22 -3.51 11.97 1.70
C PHE A 22 -4.77 12.71 2.17
N ALA A 23 -5.02 12.78 3.47
CA ALA A 23 -6.18 13.44 4.07
C ALA A 23 -6.20 14.96 3.79
N GLU A 24 -5.04 15.56 3.51
CA GLU A 24 -4.89 16.97 3.12
C GLU A 24 -5.08 17.20 1.60
N SER A 25 -5.30 16.14 0.80
CA SER A 25 -5.40 16.23 -0.66
C SER A 25 -6.83 16.49 -1.17
N GLU A 26 -6.93 17.15 -2.33
CA GLU A 26 -8.21 17.36 -3.04
C GLU A 26 -8.90 16.03 -3.41
N GLU A 27 -8.13 14.98 -3.67
CA GLU A 27 -8.66 13.64 -3.98
C GLU A 27 -9.41 13.05 -2.78
N TYR A 28 -8.85 13.17 -1.57
CA TYR A 28 -9.49 12.70 -0.36
C TYR A 28 -10.77 13.48 -0.06
N GLU A 29 -10.74 14.81 -0.22
CA GLU A 29 -11.93 15.66 -0.09
C GLU A 29 -13.01 15.27 -1.11
N ALA A 30 -12.63 14.99 -2.36
CA ALA A 30 -13.55 14.53 -3.39
C ALA A 30 -14.20 13.17 -3.03
N ILE A 31 -13.45 12.24 -2.44
CA ILE A 31 -13.98 10.95 -1.97
C ILE A 31 -15.00 11.18 -0.85
N LEU A 32 -14.69 12.04 0.13
CA LEU A 32 -15.60 12.35 1.23
C LEU A 32 -16.91 12.98 0.76
N LEU A 33 -16.84 13.87 -0.23
CA LEU A 33 -17.99 14.58 -0.80
C LEU A 33 -18.78 13.74 -1.82
N SER A 34 -18.26 12.60 -2.26
CA SER A 34 -18.93 11.72 -3.23
C SER A 34 -20.09 10.94 -2.61
N ASP A 35 -20.99 10.42 -3.46
CA ASP A 35 -22.08 9.53 -3.07
C ASP A 35 -21.68 8.04 -3.09
N ILE A 36 -20.38 7.74 -3.06
CA ILE A 36 -19.89 6.35 -3.03
C ILE A 36 -20.32 5.71 -1.69
N GLU A 37 -20.86 4.50 -1.77
CA GLU A 37 -21.40 3.77 -0.61
C GLU A 37 -20.28 3.29 0.33
N ASP A 38 -19.17 2.78 -0.22
CA ASP A 38 -18.02 2.28 0.55
C ASP A 38 -16.81 3.22 0.43
N LYS A 39 -16.87 4.34 1.15
CA LYS A 39 -15.78 5.34 1.18
C LYS A 39 -14.52 4.81 1.85
N ASP A 40 -14.66 3.99 2.89
CA ASP A 40 -13.53 3.48 3.65
C ASP A 40 -12.66 2.57 2.78
N SER A 41 -13.24 1.67 1.98
CA SER A 41 -12.46 0.87 1.03
C SER A 41 -11.72 1.72 0.00
N VAL A 42 -12.35 2.77 -0.53
CA VAL A 42 -11.71 3.69 -1.48
C VAL A 42 -10.55 4.44 -0.81
N ILE A 43 -10.72 4.89 0.43
CA ILE A 43 -9.67 5.52 1.21
C ILE A 43 -8.53 4.54 1.49
N ILE A 44 -8.83 3.31 1.91
CA ILE A 44 -7.82 2.26 2.17
C ILE A 44 -7.00 1.99 0.91
N LEU A 45 -7.64 1.84 -0.24
CA LEU A 45 -6.96 1.67 -1.52
C LEU A 45 -6.09 2.88 -1.88
N GLY A 46 -6.59 4.10 -1.65
CA GLY A 46 -5.85 5.34 -1.90
C GLY A 46 -4.61 5.50 -1.00
N VAL A 47 -4.68 5.07 0.26
CA VAL A 47 -3.52 5.03 1.17
C VAL A 47 -2.56 3.91 0.77
N TYR A 48 -3.08 2.74 0.39
CA TYR A 48 -2.28 1.60 -0.06
C TYR A 48 -1.43 1.96 -1.28
N ASP A 49 -2.00 2.62 -2.27
CA ASP A 49 -1.29 3.10 -3.46
C ASP A 49 -0.12 4.01 -3.11
N ARG A 50 -0.37 5.05 -2.31
CA ARG A 50 0.65 6.03 -1.90
C ARG A 50 1.76 5.42 -1.04
N VAL A 51 1.44 4.47 -0.16
CA VAL A 51 2.45 3.75 0.63
C VAL A 51 3.41 3.01 -0.30
N TRP A 52 2.89 2.35 -1.33
CA TRP A 52 3.72 1.62 -2.30
C TRP A 52 4.52 2.55 -3.20
N GLU A 53 3.94 3.64 -3.68
CA GLU A 53 4.68 4.68 -4.41
C GLU A 53 5.89 5.17 -3.61
N GLY A 54 5.71 5.50 -2.33
CA GLY A 54 6.80 5.94 -1.46
C GLY A 54 7.88 4.87 -1.25
N LEU A 55 7.49 3.60 -1.10
CA LEU A 55 8.43 2.48 -0.99
C LEU A 55 9.24 2.27 -2.29
N PHE A 56 8.60 2.39 -3.45
CA PHE A 56 9.27 2.32 -4.74
C PHE A 56 10.23 3.50 -4.95
N GLU A 57 9.81 4.71 -4.56
CA GLU A 57 10.65 5.90 -4.66
C GLU A 57 11.92 5.78 -3.80
N GLU A 58 11.79 5.34 -2.54
CA GLU A 58 12.93 5.11 -1.65
C GLU A 58 13.86 4.02 -2.19
N ARG A 59 13.30 2.94 -2.74
CA ARG A 59 14.09 1.89 -3.40
C ARG A 59 14.87 2.44 -4.58
N LEU A 60 14.23 3.22 -5.45
CA LEU A 60 14.89 3.87 -6.59
C LEU A 60 15.99 4.83 -6.12
N ARG A 61 15.73 5.68 -5.11
CA ARG A 61 16.72 6.60 -4.53
C ARG A 61 17.92 5.88 -3.93
N SER A 62 17.69 4.76 -3.22
CA SER A 62 18.74 3.90 -2.67
C SER A 62 19.56 3.22 -3.77
N PHE A 63 18.89 2.80 -4.85
CA PHE A 63 19.52 2.13 -5.97
C PHE A 63 20.37 3.08 -6.81
N VAL A 64 19.87 4.26 -7.18
CA VAL A 64 20.60 5.29 -7.94
C VAL A 64 21.94 5.65 -7.29
N LYS A 65 22.01 5.66 -5.95
CA LYS A 65 23.27 5.89 -5.20
C LYS A 65 24.31 4.77 -5.35
N LYS A 66 23.90 3.59 -5.81
CA LYS A 66 24.70 2.36 -5.89
C LYS A 66 24.94 1.88 -7.33
N VAL A 67 24.29 2.50 -8.32
CA VAL A 67 24.43 2.15 -9.75
C VAL A 67 25.88 2.27 -10.19
N LYS A 68 26.40 1.21 -10.82
CA LYS A 68 27.76 1.19 -11.39
C LYS A 68 27.76 1.25 -12.92
N SER A 69 26.66 0.81 -13.55
CA SER A 69 26.49 0.80 -15.01
C SER A 69 25.05 1.09 -15.43
N ILE A 70 24.86 1.46 -16.70
CA ILE A 70 23.52 1.63 -17.29
C ILE A 70 22.75 0.30 -17.32
N ASP A 71 23.44 -0.83 -17.50
CA ASP A 71 22.84 -2.16 -17.48
C ASP A 71 22.21 -2.48 -16.11
N ASP A 72 22.92 -2.15 -15.01
CA ASP A 72 22.37 -2.30 -13.65
C ASP A 72 21.08 -1.46 -13.47
N LEU A 73 21.06 -0.25 -14.03
CA LEU A 73 19.88 0.62 -14.00
C LEU A 73 18.70 0.04 -14.78
N MET A 74 18.97 -0.52 -15.96
CA MET A 74 17.94 -1.16 -16.77
C MET A 74 17.36 -2.40 -16.08
N ASP A 75 18.20 -3.22 -15.46
CA ASP A 75 17.75 -4.40 -14.73
C ASP A 75 16.87 -4.01 -13.54
N GLU A 76 17.24 -3.00 -12.76
CA GLU A 76 16.41 -2.53 -11.64
C GLU A 76 15.09 -1.92 -12.12
N ILE A 77 15.09 -1.16 -13.22
CA ILE A 77 13.86 -0.63 -13.82
C ILE A 77 12.93 -1.78 -14.25
N VAL A 78 13.46 -2.82 -14.86
CA VAL A 78 12.68 -4.01 -15.24
C VAL A 78 12.13 -4.72 -13.99
N HIS A 79 12.92 -4.83 -12.93
CA HIS A 79 12.46 -5.40 -11.66
C HIS A 79 11.35 -4.55 -11.02
N LEU A 80 11.53 -3.23 -10.92
CA LEU A 80 10.52 -2.31 -10.42
C LEU A 80 9.24 -2.37 -11.25
N SER A 81 9.34 -2.44 -12.59
CA SER A 81 8.17 -2.59 -13.46
C SER A 81 7.40 -3.88 -13.19
N ARG A 82 8.09 -4.99 -12.89
CA ARG A 82 7.44 -6.26 -12.50
C ARG A 82 6.77 -6.14 -11.13
N ASP A 83 7.41 -5.46 -10.19
CA ASP A 83 6.87 -5.25 -8.84
C ASP A 83 5.63 -4.35 -8.87
N ILE A 84 5.66 -3.25 -9.64
CA ILE A 84 4.52 -2.36 -9.89
C ILE A 84 3.37 -3.15 -10.52
N LYS A 85 3.64 -3.94 -11.57
CA LYS A 85 2.59 -4.74 -12.22
C LYS A 85 1.99 -5.79 -11.28
N SER A 86 2.81 -6.39 -10.41
CA SER A 86 2.34 -7.30 -9.38
C SER A 86 1.44 -6.57 -8.38
N PHE A 87 1.85 -5.37 -7.96
CA PHE A 87 1.10 -4.49 -7.09
C PHE A 87 -0.25 -4.06 -7.71
N GLU A 88 -0.28 -3.60 -8.95
CA GLU A 88 -1.53 -3.24 -9.66
C GLU A 88 -2.47 -4.44 -9.74
N THR A 89 -1.94 -5.62 -10.07
CA THR A 89 -2.73 -6.86 -10.10
C THR A 89 -3.31 -7.17 -8.71
N GLN A 90 -2.57 -6.92 -7.64
CA GLN A 90 -3.04 -7.07 -6.27
C GLN A 90 -4.16 -6.10 -5.92
N LEU A 91 -3.98 -4.83 -6.25
CA LEU A 91 -4.97 -3.77 -6.06
C LEU A 91 -6.28 -4.09 -6.79
N TYR A 92 -6.19 -4.48 -8.07
CA TYR A 92 -7.36 -4.86 -8.88
C TYR A 92 -8.12 -6.05 -8.33
N MET A 93 -7.41 -7.03 -7.76
CA MET A 93 -8.06 -8.20 -7.17
C MET A 93 -8.70 -7.89 -5.82
N LEU A 94 -8.11 -6.98 -5.04
CA LEU A 94 -8.68 -6.42 -3.82
C LEU A 94 -10.03 -5.73 -4.12
N ALA A 95 -10.03 -4.82 -5.11
CA ALA A 95 -11.18 -4.01 -5.48
C ALA A 95 -12.38 -4.81 -6.03
N ASN A 96 -12.17 -6.06 -6.46
CA ASN A 96 -13.21 -6.92 -7.04
C ASN A 96 -13.86 -7.90 -6.03
N ARG A 97 -13.53 -7.86 -4.73
CA ARG A 97 -13.95 -8.88 -3.75
C ARG A 97 -14.70 -8.38 -2.51
N THR A 98 -14.95 -7.08 -2.36
CA THR A 98 -15.60 -6.52 -1.17
C THR A 98 -17.13 -6.57 -1.26
N GLU A 99 -17.74 -7.67 -0.82
CA GLU A 99 -19.19 -7.75 -0.55
C GLU A 99 -19.53 -7.38 0.92
N ASP A 100 -18.54 -7.28 1.82
CA ASP A 100 -18.76 -7.08 3.28
C ASP A 100 -18.02 -5.88 3.90
N GLY A 101 -17.31 -5.07 3.09
CA GLY A 101 -16.61 -3.86 3.55
C GLY A 101 -15.33 -4.10 4.38
N SER A 102 -14.90 -5.36 4.58
CA SER A 102 -13.60 -5.66 5.21
C SER A 102 -12.63 -6.23 4.18
N LEU A 103 -11.52 -5.53 3.97
CA LEU A 103 -10.49 -5.98 3.04
C LEU A 103 -9.66 -7.13 3.60
N THR A 104 -9.69 -7.37 4.92
CA THR A 104 -9.00 -8.47 5.60
C THR A 104 -9.92 -9.55 6.19
N GLY A 105 -11.24 -9.47 5.96
CA GLY A 105 -12.21 -10.48 6.36
C GLY A 105 -11.97 -11.87 5.73
N GLU A 106 -12.70 -12.89 6.18
CA GLU A 106 -12.52 -14.31 5.79
C GLU A 106 -12.49 -14.55 4.25
N ALA A 107 -12.97 -13.62 3.43
CA ALA A 107 -12.86 -13.58 1.97
C ALA A 107 -11.41 -13.50 1.42
N MET A 108 -10.45 -13.02 2.22
CA MET A 108 -9.03 -12.92 1.85
C MET A 108 -8.23 -14.22 2.03
N ASN A 109 -8.81 -15.30 2.57
CA ASN A 109 -8.09 -16.55 2.80
C ASN A 109 -7.60 -17.26 1.51
N ALA A 110 -8.23 -17.00 0.36
CA ALA A 110 -7.74 -17.49 -0.93
C ALA A 110 -6.66 -16.58 -1.57
N TYR A 111 -6.56 -15.34 -1.11
CA TYR A 111 -5.66 -14.31 -1.65
C TYR A 111 -4.36 -14.17 -0.85
N ALA A 112 -4.44 -14.33 0.48
CA ALA A 112 -3.30 -14.36 1.40
C ALA A 112 -2.28 -15.47 1.08
N GLY A 113 -2.68 -16.51 0.34
CA GLY A 113 -1.76 -17.54 -0.15
C GLY A 113 -0.92 -17.13 -1.38
N LEU A 114 -1.27 -16.03 -2.05
CA LEU A 114 -0.61 -15.53 -3.27
C LEU A 114 0.13 -14.21 -3.06
N VAL A 115 -0.23 -13.46 -2.01
CA VAL A 115 0.36 -12.17 -1.65
C VAL A 115 1.52 -12.39 -0.68
N PRO A 116 2.70 -11.78 -0.89
CA PRO A 116 3.79 -11.86 0.08
C PRO A 116 3.36 -11.38 1.47
N ASN A 117 3.76 -12.08 2.53
CA ASN A 117 3.38 -11.75 3.92
C ASN A 117 3.61 -10.26 4.29
N THR A 118 4.69 -9.65 3.78
CA THR A 118 4.98 -8.23 4.02
C THR A 118 3.88 -7.31 3.48
N ASN A 119 3.25 -7.65 2.36
CA ASN A 119 2.20 -6.83 1.75
C ASN A 119 0.90 -6.95 2.54
N MET A 120 0.60 -8.15 3.06
CA MET A 120 -0.52 -8.37 3.98
C MET A 120 -0.35 -7.56 5.26
N GLU A 121 0.84 -7.56 5.87
CA GLU A 121 1.15 -6.74 7.05
C GLU A 121 0.95 -5.23 6.79
N ILE A 122 1.30 -4.75 5.59
CA ILE A 122 1.09 -3.36 5.19
C ILE A 122 -0.40 -3.05 5.08
N LEU A 123 -1.17 -3.91 4.42
CA LEU A 123 -2.61 -3.73 4.23
C LEU A 123 -3.37 -3.74 5.57
N GLU A 124 -3.08 -4.71 6.44
CA GLU A 124 -3.63 -4.78 7.80
C GLU A 124 -3.33 -3.49 8.58
N THR A 125 -2.09 -2.97 8.46
CA THR A 125 -1.70 -1.72 9.13
C THR A 125 -2.45 -0.50 8.57
N ILE A 126 -2.73 -0.47 7.26
CA ILE A 126 -3.52 0.59 6.63
C ILE A 126 -4.97 0.52 7.11
N GLU A 127 -5.59 -0.66 7.08
CA GLU A 127 -6.95 -0.84 7.56
C GLU A 127 -7.08 -0.45 9.04
N GLU A 128 -6.13 -0.84 9.89
CA GLU A 128 -6.08 -0.37 11.29
C GLU A 128 -6.03 1.15 11.41
N VAL A 129 -5.19 1.82 10.60
CA VAL A 129 -4.98 3.27 10.70
C VAL A 129 -6.20 4.03 10.18
N VAL A 130 -6.77 3.62 9.06
CA VAL A 130 -7.92 4.27 8.43
C VAL A 130 -9.18 4.08 9.30
N LEU A 131 -9.50 2.83 9.67
CA LEU A 131 -10.72 2.52 10.43
C LEU A 131 -10.69 3.03 11.88
N CYS A 132 -9.51 3.35 12.43
CA CYS A 132 -9.42 3.98 13.76
C CYS A 132 -9.51 5.52 13.72
N LYS A 133 -9.41 6.15 12.53
CA LYS A 133 -9.42 7.61 12.37
C LYS A 133 -10.74 8.15 11.80
N ASN A 134 -11.52 7.31 11.11
CA ASN A 134 -12.88 7.59 10.66
C ASN A 134 -13.92 7.07 11.67
#